data_AF-A0A183C9L5-F1
#
_entry.id   AF-A0A183C9L5-F1
#
_cell.length_a   1.000
_cell.length_b   1.000
_cell.length_c   1.000
_cell.angle_alpha   90.00
_cell.angle_beta   90.00
_cell.angle_gamma   90.00
#
_symmetry.space_group_name_H-M   'P 1'
#
loop_
_entity.id
_entity.type
_entity.pdbx_description
1 polymer ?
#
loop_
_entity_poly.entity_id
_entity_poly.type
_entity_poly.pdbx_seq_one_letter_code
_entity_poly.pdbx_strand_id
1 'polypeptide(L)'
;MYAIRSLLRNFARQYLGGELELEFSPQDLQRMLLFSTLAERIRAGGAGIPAFYTPTGYATLIQEGGVPSKYSIMENGKIEISSKPKETRTFGSVHYVLEHAIRADYAIIKAWKADNVGNLVFRGTAANFNSPMCKAAKCTIVEVEELVEAGELEPEHIHVPSIYTHRIVYGGKNYRKPFEKLVIRDEYGNTTVDKQLVNNKKDDNGNGANVREVIARRAAMEFEDGIVVQCQRLNAAFQSLALNCSALNRAALNRLPPFGVTRGNLV
;
A
#
# COMPACT_ATOMS: atom_id res chain seq x y z
N MET A 1 18.56 -4.44 -8.94
CA MET A 1 17.28 -4.14 -9.62
C MET A 1 16.68 -5.35 -10.36
N TYR A 2 17.50 -6.26 -10.91
CA TYR A 2 17.02 -7.50 -11.57
C TYR A 2 16.30 -8.50 -10.65
N ALA A 3 16.67 -8.57 -9.36
CA ALA A 3 16.15 -9.59 -8.44
C ALA A 3 14.63 -9.53 -8.20
N ILE A 4 14.06 -8.35 -7.95
CA ILE A 4 12.63 -8.22 -7.58
C ILE A 4 11.70 -8.50 -8.77
N ARG A 5 12.02 -7.98 -9.96
CA ARG A 5 11.26 -8.30 -11.18
C ARG A 5 11.37 -9.77 -11.58
N SER A 6 12.51 -10.41 -11.29
CA SER A 6 12.66 -11.85 -11.47
C SER A 6 11.75 -12.64 -10.52
N LEU A 7 11.66 -12.20 -9.26
CA LEU A 7 10.80 -12.83 -8.26
C LEU A 7 9.32 -12.81 -8.66
N LEU A 8 8.78 -11.66 -9.08
CA LEU A 8 7.37 -11.58 -9.50
C LEU A 8 7.06 -12.47 -10.71
N ARG A 9 8.01 -12.58 -11.66
CA ARG A 9 7.87 -13.49 -12.80
C ARG A 9 7.89 -14.95 -12.37
N ASN A 10 8.77 -15.31 -11.43
CA ASN A 10 8.82 -16.66 -10.89
C ASN A 10 7.55 -17.01 -10.11
N PHE A 11 7.03 -16.08 -9.31
CA PHE A 11 5.79 -16.24 -8.58
C PHE A 11 4.61 -16.47 -9.53
N ALA A 12 4.45 -15.63 -10.56
CA ALA A 12 3.41 -15.80 -11.57
C ALA A 12 3.56 -17.12 -12.33
N ARG A 13 4.80 -17.50 -12.69
CA ARG A 13 5.09 -18.79 -13.34
C ARG A 13 4.65 -19.97 -12.48
N GLN A 14 4.99 -19.96 -11.19
CA GLN A 14 4.65 -21.05 -10.26
C GLN A 14 3.14 -21.15 -10.03
N TYR A 15 2.47 -20.01 -9.84
CA TYR A 15 1.02 -19.97 -9.68
C TYR A 15 0.29 -20.49 -10.93
N LEU A 16 0.62 -19.95 -12.12
CA LEU A 16 0.00 -20.39 -13.38
C LEU A 16 0.36 -21.83 -13.77
N GLY A 17 1.53 -22.31 -13.33
CA GLY A 17 1.97 -23.69 -13.51
C GLY A 17 1.41 -24.69 -12.49
N GLY A 18 0.61 -24.23 -11.51
CA GLY A 18 0.03 -25.08 -10.46
C GLY A 18 0.98 -25.50 -9.35
N GLU A 19 2.24 -25.06 -9.37
CA GLU A 19 3.26 -25.33 -8.34
C GLU A 19 2.94 -24.60 -7.02
N LEU A 20 2.13 -23.53 -7.07
CA LEU A 20 1.82 -22.67 -5.94
C LEU A 20 0.31 -22.47 -5.81
N GLU A 21 -0.21 -22.67 -4.59
CA GLU A 21 -1.54 -22.21 -4.19
C GLU A 21 -1.49 -20.76 -3.72
N LEU A 22 -2.45 -19.97 -4.17
CA LEU A 22 -2.59 -18.57 -3.88
C LEU A 22 -3.99 -18.28 -3.37
N GLU A 23 -4.12 -18.09 -2.06
CA GLU A 23 -5.31 -17.44 -1.52
C GLU A 23 -5.18 -15.95 -1.79
N PHE A 24 -5.99 -15.48 -2.73
CA PHE A 24 -6.20 -14.04 -2.90
C PHE A 24 -6.99 -13.52 -1.71
N SER A 25 -6.28 -13.13 -0.65
CA SER A 25 -6.88 -12.33 0.41
C SER A 25 -7.08 -10.93 -0.16
N PRO A 26 -8.30 -10.61 -0.60
CA PRO A 26 -8.70 -9.61 -1.58
C PRO A 26 -7.68 -8.79 -2.42
N GLN A 27 -6.39 -9.12 -2.57
CA GLN A 27 -5.41 -8.16 -3.08
C GLN A 27 -5.42 -8.02 -4.61
N ASP A 28 -5.93 -9.02 -5.33
CA ASP A 28 -5.67 -9.16 -6.76
C ASP A 28 -6.90 -9.14 -7.69
N LEU A 29 -8.09 -8.75 -7.21
CA LEU A 29 -9.23 -8.63 -8.14
C LEU A 29 -9.92 -7.28 -8.24
N GLN A 30 -9.64 -6.30 -7.38
CA GLN A 30 -9.95 -4.91 -7.69
C GLN A 30 -9.12 -3.96 -6.83
N ARG A 31 -8.26 -3.18 -7.50
CA ARG A 31 -7.25 -2.32 -6.87
C ARG A 31 -7.86 -1.44 -5.77
N MET A 32 -7.29 -1.57 -4.57
CA MET A 32 -7.19 -0.48 -3.57
C MET A 32 -8.30 -0.30 -2.52
N LEU A 33 -8.81 -1.40 -1.98
CA LEU A 33 -9.56 -1.42 -0.70
C LEU A 33 -9.11 -2.54 0.26
N LEU A 34 -8.07 -3.29 -0.12
CA LEU A 34 -7.97 -4.71 0.25
C LEU A 34 -6.73 -5.06 1.08
N PHE A 35 -5.73 -4.15 1.11
CA PHE A 35 -4.66 -4.18 2.12
C PHE A 35 -5.23 -4.13 3.54
N SER A 36 -6.32 -3.37 3.73
CA SER A 36 -6.97 -3.19 5.02
C SER A 36 -7.58 -4.48 5.55
N THR A 37 -8.17 -5.32 4.69
CA THR A 37 -8.77 -6.58 5.14
C THR A 37 -7.72 -7.59 5.59
N LEU A 38 -6.62 -7.77 4.84
CA LEU A 38 -5.52 -8.65 5.29
C LEU A 38 -4.91 -8.15 6.60
N ALA A 39 -4.64 -6.85 6.70
CA ALA A 39 -4.11 -6.25 7.93
C ALA A 39 -5.06 -6.48 9.12
N GLU A 40 -6.37 -6.34 8.91
CA GLU A 40 -7.38 -6.53 9.95
C GLU A 40 -7.57 -8.01 10.32
N ARG A 41 -7.49 -8.95 9.36
CA ARG A 41 -7.45 -10.40 9.64
C ARG A 41 -6.28 -10.76 10.55
N ILE A 42 -5.09 -10.22 10.27
CA ILE A 42 -3.91 -10.44 11.11
C ILE A 42 -4.10 -9.78 12.49
N ARG A 43 -4.56 -8.51 12.53
CA ARG A 43 -4.82 -7.80 13.79
C ARG A 43 -5.83 -8.55 14.67
N ALA A 44 -6.93 -9.02 14.08
CA ALA A 44 -7.96 -9.81 14.75
C ALA A 44 -7.38 -11.09 15.36
N GLY A 45 -6.49 -11.79 14.64
CA GLY A 45 -5.81 -12.99 15.14
C GLY A 45 -4.84 -12.72 16.29
N GLY A 46 -4.25 -11.53 16.35
CA GLY A 46 -3.46 -11.08 17.50
C GLY A 46 -4.30 -10.60 18.69
N ALA A 47 -5.51 -10.10 18.43
CA ALA A 47 -6.42 -9.57 19.44
C ALA A 47 -7.42 -10.61 20.00
N GLY A 48 -7.38 -11.86 19.54
CA GLY A 48 -8.32 -12.89 19.97
C GLY A 48 -9.73 -12.74 19.39
N ILE A 49 -9.89 -12.00 18.28
CA ILE A 49 -11.16 -11.82 17.57
C ILE A 49 -11.21 -12.87 16.46
N PRO A 50 -12.08 -13.89 16.52
CA PRO A 50 -12.05 -15.00 15.56
C PRO A 50 -12.53 -14.62 14.16
N ALA A 51 -13.43 -13.64 14.05
CA ALA A 51 -13.94 -13.12 12.79
C ALA A 51 -14.52 -11.71 12.97
N PHE A 52 -14.63 -10.96 11.87
CA PHE A 52 -15.23 -9.63 11.82
C PHE A 52 -15.93 -9.40 10.48
N TYR A 53 -16.85 -8.45 10.42
CA TYR A 53 -17.53 -8.05 9.19
C TYR A 53 -16.89 -6.81 8.58
N THR A 54 -16.74 -6.78 7.26
CA THR A 54 -16.22 -5.63 6.50
C THR A 54 -17.04 -5.41 5.23
N PRO A 55 -17.34 -4.17 4.80
CA PRO A 55 -18.05 -3.93 3.55
C PRO A 55 -17.17 -4.27 2.33
N THR A 56 -15.87 -4.36 2.55
CA THR A 56 -14.84 -4.65 1.57
C THR A 56 -15.02 -6.05 0.96
N GLY A 57 -15.23 -6.11 -0.35
CA GLY A 57 -15.37 -7.36 -1.11
C GLY A 57 -16.81 -7.83 -1.32
N TYR A 58 -17.82 -7.14 -0.77
CA TYR A 58 -19.23 -7.42 -1.07
C TYR A 58 -19.55 -7.20 -2.55
N ALA A 59 -20.39 -8.05 -3.13
CA ALA A 59 -20.76 -8.04 -4.55
C ALA A 59 -19.55 -8.16 -5.50
N THR A 60 -18.55 -8.93 -5.09
CA THR A 60 -17.37 -9.28 -5.91
C THR A 60 -17.08 -10.78 -5.79
N LEU A 61 -16.18 -11.31 -6.62
CA LEU A 61 -15.71 -12.71 -6.52
C LEU A 61 -15.07 -13.05 -5.16
N ILE A 62 -14.66 -12.05 -4.38
CA ILE A 62 -14.17 -12.27 -3.01
C ILE A 62 -15.29 -12.79 -2.09
N GLN A 63 -16.51 -12.28 -2.28
CA GLN A 63 -17.69 -12.70 -1.54
C GLN A 63 -18.39 -13.89 -2.20
N GLU A 64 -18.54 -13.86 -3.52
CA GLU A 64 -19.22 -14.93 -4.27
C GLU A 64 -18.40 -16.22 -4.34
N GLY A 65 -17.08 -16.14 -4.16
CA GLY A 65 -16.17 -17.26 -4.37
C GLY A 65 -15.86 -17.49 -5.84
N GLY A 66 -15.20 -18.61 -6.14
CA GLY A 66 -14.88 -19.01 -7.51
C GLY A 66 -13.58 -18.42 -8.06
N VAL A 67 -12.85 -17.60 -7.29
CA VAL A 67 -11.52 -17.13 -7.69
C VAL A 67 -10.58 -18.33 -7.74
N PRO A 68 -9.83 -18.57 -8.84
CA PRO A 68 -8.85 -19.64 -8.87
C PRO A 68 -7.81 -19.43 -7.77
N SER A 69 -7.65 -20.41 -6.89
CA SER A 69 -6.60 -20.41 -5.87
C SER A 69 -5.44 -21.32 -6.26
N LYS A 70 -5.70 -22.37 -7.05
CA LYS A 70 -4.65 -23.25 -7.56
C LYS A 70 -5.03 -23.80 -8.93
N TYR A 71 -4.07 -23.82 -9.85
CA TYR A 71 -4.19 -24.51 -11.13
C TYR A 71 -3.63 -25.93 -11.05
N SER A 72 -4.13 -26.82 -11.93
CA SER A 72 -3.60 -28.17 -12.07
C SER A 72 -2.21 -28.14 -12.69
N ILE A 73 -1.30 -28.92 -12.11
CA ILE A 73 0.05 -29.15 -12.65
C ILE A 73 -0.03 -30.00 -13.94
N MET A 74 -1.01 -30.91 -14.02
CA MET A 74 -1.11 -31.91 -15.09
C MET A 74 -1.87 -31.39 -16.32
N GLU A 75 -2.79 -30.45 -16.12
CA GLU A 75 -3.67 -29.93 -17.16
C GLU A 75 -3.61 -28.39 -17.17
N ASN A 76 -2.92 -27.85 -18.18
CA ASN A 76 -2.69 -26.41 -18.27
C ASN A 76 -4.01 -25.62 -18.30
N GLY A 77 -4.13 -24.63 -17.41
CA GLY A 77 -5.28 -23.74 -17.30
C GLY A 77 -6.50 -24.33 -16.58
N LYS A 78 -6.47 -25.61 -16.17
CA LYS A 78 -7.54 -26.20 -15.35
C LYS A 78 -7.42 -25.73 -13.91
N ILE A 79 -8.52 -25.27 -13.33
CA ILE A 79 -8.60 -24.86 -11.93
C ILE A 79 -8.78 -26.10 -11.05
N GLU A 80 -7.88 -26.28 -10.09
CA GLU A 80 -7.90 -27.38 -9.12
C GLU A 80 -8.60 -26.96 -7.82
N ILE A 81 -8.32 -25.74 -7.36
CA ILE A 81 -8.90 -25.17 -6.14
C ILE A 81 -9.45 -23.78 -6.45
N SER A 82 -10.67 -23.51 -6.00
CA SER A 82 -11.32 -22.21 -6.06
C SER A 82 -11.64 -21.68 -4.68
N SER A 83 -11.67 -20.35 -4.54
CA SER A 83 -12.09 -19.69 -3.31
C SER A 83 -13.56 -20.02 -2.97
N LYS A 84 -13.83 -20.15 -1.68
CA LYS A 84 -15.18 -20.39 -1.17
C LYS A 84 -15.95 -19.07 -1.07
N PRO A 85 -17.29 -19.09 -1.23
CA PRO A 85 -18.11 -17.94 -0.90
C PRO A 85 -17.97 -17.58 0.58
N LYS A 86 -18.14 -16.30 0.89
CA LYS A 86 -18.07 -15.78 2.26
C LYS A 86 -19.46 -15.42 2.75
N GLU A 87 -19.68 -15.60 4.05
CA GLU A 87 -20.93 -15.22 4.69
C GLU A 87 -21.13 -13.70 4.58
N THR A 88 -22.37 -13.27 4.40
CA THR A 88 -22.72 -11.86 4.36
C THR A 88 -23.78 -11.52 5.40
N ARG A 89 -23.73 -10.27 5.87
CA ARG A 89 -24.73 -9.73 6.78
C ARG A 89 -24.96 -8.26 6.50
N THR A 90 -26.20 -7.82 6.62
CA THR A 90 -26.57 -6.41 6.49
C THR A 90 -26.64 -5.77 7.86
N PHE A 91 -25.97 -4.62 8.02
CA PHE A 91 -26.10 -3.75 9.18
C PHE A 91 -26.55 -2.38 8.69
N GLY A 92 -27.74 -1.95 9.11
CA GLY A 92 -28.39 -0.76 8.56
C GLY A 92 -28.69 -0.93 7.07
N SER A 93 -28.16 -0.03 6.23
CA SER A 93 -28.30 -0.07 4.77
C SER A 93 -27.06 -0.61 4.05
N VAL A 94 -26.06 -1.11 4.77
CA VAL A 94 -24.77 -1.54 4.21
C VAL A 94 -24.61 -3.04 4.36
N HIS A 95 -24.15 -3.68 3.29
CA HIS A 95 -23.84 -5.11 3.26
C HIS A 95 -22.37 -5.35 3.59
N TYR A 96 -22.12 -6.38 4.39
CA TYR A 96 -20.79 -6.74 4.84
C TYR A 96 -20.50 -8.21 4.56
N VAL A 97 -19.21 -8.51 4.43
CA VAL A 97 -18.64 -9.84 4.27
C VAL A 97 -17.94 -10.24 5.56
N LEU A 98 -18.15 -11.48 6.01
CA LEU A 98 -17.45 -12.06 7.14
C LEU A 98 -16.02 -12.45 6.74
N GLU A 99 -15.05 -12.00 7.52
CA GLU A 99 -13.64 -12.35 7.36
C GLU A 99 -13.11 -12.99 8.64
N HIS A 100 -12.34 -14.06 8.49
CA HIS A 100 -11.76 -14.79 9.60
C HIS A 100 -10.35 -14.29 9.92
N ALA A 101 -10.03 -14.26 11.21
CA ALA A 101 -8.71 -13.92 11.68
C ALA A 101 -7.63 -14.86 11.12
N ILE A 102 -6.44 -14.28 10.87
CA ILE A 102 -5.24 -15.02 10.52
C ILE A 102 -4.32 -15.00 11.73
N ARG A 103 -3.91 -16.19 12.16
CA ARG A 103 -2.87 -16.38 13.17
C ARG A 103 -1.88 -17.43 12.66
N ALA A 104 -0.59 -17.14 12.75
CA ALA A 104 0.47 -18.02 12.27
C ALA A 104 1.18 -18.74 13.45
N ASP A 105 1.94 -19.78 13.13
CA ASP A 105 2.88 -20.35 14.10
C ASP A 105 4.08 -19.44 14.29
N TYR A 106 4.58 -18.87 13.20
CA TYR A 106 5.74 -17.98 13.19
C TYR A 106 5.45 -16.67 12.47
N ALA A 107 6.02 -15.58 12.98
CA ALA A 107 6.12 -14.29 12.29
C ALA A 107 7.59 -13.87 12.18
N ILE A 108 8.01 -13.50 10.97
CA ILE A 108 9.35 -12.97 10.69
C ILE A 108 9.22 -11.48 10.43
N ILE A 109 9.83 -10.67 11.27
CA ILE A 109 9.60 -9.24 11.36
C ILE A 109 10.90 -8.49 11.14
N LYS A 110 10.85 -7.37 10.42
CA LYS A 110 11.95 -6.41 10.34
C LYS A 110 11.61 -5.14 11.12
N ALA A 111 12.44 -4.82 12.12
CA ALA A 111 12.35 -3.58 12.89
C ALA A 111 13.61 -2.72 12.69
N TRP A 112 13.50 -1.44 13.05
CA TRP A 112 14.65 -0.53 13.02
C TRP A 112 15.46 -0.68 14.30
N LYS A 113 14.85 -0.42 15.45
CA LYS A 113 15.48 -0.61 16.76
C LYS A 113 14.72 -1.63 17.60
N ALA A 114 15.44 -2.32 18.46
CA ALA A 114 14.86 -2.95 19.63
C ALA A 114 15.72 -2.71 20.87
N ASP A 115 15.09 -2.65 22.03
CA ASP A 115 15.83 -2.71 23.29
C ASP A 115 16.07 -4.17 23.73
N ASN A 116 16.93 -4.34 24.73
CA ASN A 116 17.28 -5.65 25.29
C ASN A 116 16.10 -6.39 25.93
N VAL A 117 14.98 -5.71 26.24
CA VAL A 117 13.78 -6.36 26.80
C VAL A 117 12.76 -6.75 25.73
N GLY A 118 12.87 -6.24 24.50
CA GLY A 118 12.08 -6.67 23.35
C GLY A 118 11.17 -5.61 22.72
N ASN A 119 11.18 -4.37 23.23
CA ASN A 119 10.38 -3.28 22.68
C ASN A 119 10.91 -2.89 21.31
N LEU A 120 10.02 -2.65 20.35
CA LEU A 120 10.40 -2.38 18.96
C LEU A 120 10.00 -0.97 18.52
N VAL A 121 10.88 -0.37 17.72
CA VAL A 121 10.60 0.85 16.95
C VAL A 121 10.84 0.57 15.47
N PHE A 122 9.93 1.08 14.63
CA PHE A 122 10.01 0.99 13.16
C PHE A 122 10.36 2.35 12.57
N ARG A 123 10.95 2.37 11.37
CA ARG A 123 11.37 3.61 10.71
C ARG A 123 10.57 3.87 9.42
N GLY A 124 9.90 5.02 9.36
CA GLY A 124 9.12 5.45 8.20
C GLY A 124 8.04 4.44 7.82
N THR A 125 7.86 4.19 6.52
CA THR A 125 6.81 3.27 6.00
C THR A 125 7.15 1.78 6.16
N ALA A 126 8.32 1.44 6.72
CA ALA A 126 8.72 0.05 6.97
C ALA A 126 7.91 -0.63 8.09
N ALA A 127 7.15 0.13 8.89
CA ALA A 127 6.28 -0.42 9.94
C ALA A 127 5.17 -1.34 9.40
N ASN A 128 4.62 -0.99 8.22
CA ASN A 128 3.56 -1.68 7.46
C ASN A 128 2.91 -2.91 8.15
N PHE A 129 3.11 -4.13 7.62
CA PHE A 129 2.58 -5.37 8.17
C PHE A 129 3.39 -5.90 9.34
N ASN A 130 4.62 -5.40 9.56
CA ASN A 130 5.46 -5.82 10.67
C ASN A 130 4.73 -5.67 12.02
N SER A 131 4.10 -4.51 12.27
CA SER A 131 3.41 -4.24 13.54
C SER A 131 2.25 -5.20 13.85
N PRO A 132 1.25 -5.41 12.96
CA PRO A 132 0.18 -6.37 13.23
C PRO A 132 0.69 -7.84 13.23
N MET A 133 1.66 -8.19 12.38
CA MET A 133 2.20 -9.56 12.33
C MET A 133 2.93 -9.95 13.61
N CYS A 134 3.60 -9.01 14.30
CA CYS A 134 4.21 -9.27 15.62
C CYS A 134 3.24 -9.90 16.62
N LYS A 135 1.97 -9.52 16.54
CA LYS A 135 0.93 -9.86 17.53
C LYS A 135 0.17 -11.14 17.18
N ALA A 136 0.27 -11.57 15.92
CA ALA A 136 -0.58 -12.61 15.34
C ALA A 136 0.17 -13.95 15.12
N ALA A 137 1.20 -14.23 15.91
CA ALA A 137 1.94 -15.47 15.84
C ALA A 137 2.18 -16.12 17.21
N LYS A 138 2.42 -17.43 17.23
CA LYS A 138 2.87 -18.14 18.45
C LYS A 138 4.34 -17.82 18.78
N CYS A 139 5.17 -17.59 17.77
CA CYS A 139 6.57 -17.21 17.92
C CYS A 139 6.92 -16.10 16.92
N THR A 140 7.43 -14.98 17.44
CA THR A 140 7.79 -13.80 16.67
C THR A 140 9.29 -13.63 16.70
N ILE A 141 9.91 -13.73 15.53
CA ILE A 141 11.34 -13.57 15.32
C ILE A 141 11.56 -12.23 14.65
N VAL A 142 12.29 -11.33 15.31
CA VAL A 142 12.49 -9.97 14.87
C VAL A 142 13.94 -9.74 14.51
N GLU A 143 14.20 -9.38 13.26
CA GLU A 143 15.49 -8.86 12.83
C GLU A 143 15.53 -7.35 13.05
N VAL A 144 16.57 -6.85 13.73
CA VAL A 144 16.73 -5.42 14.07
C VAL A 144 18.00 -4.84 13.43
N GLU A 145 17.99 -3.54 13.12
CA GLU A 145 19.19 -2.85 12.62
C GLU A 145 20.06 -2.34 13.76
N GLU A 146 19.44 -1.97 14.88
CA GLU A 146 20.10 -1.42 16.07
C GLU A 146 19.52 -2.09 17.31
N LEU A 147 20.41 -2.53 18.19
CA LEU A 147 20.04 -3.02 19.52
C LEU A 147 20.49 -1.96 20.53
N VAL A 148 19.58 -1.55 21.41
CA VAL A 148 19.81 -0.51 22.42
C VAL A 148 19.58 -1.03 23.82
N GLU A 149 20.09 -0.33 24.82
CA GLU A 149 19.82 -0.69 26.22
C GLU A 149 18.38 -0.34 26.63
N ALA A 150 17.89 -1.04 27.64
CA ALA A 150 16.56 -0.76 28.20
C ALA A 150 16.53 0.66 28.79
N GLY A 151 15.51 1.44 28.43
CA GLY A 151 15.36 2.85 28.81
C GLY A 151 15.88 3.85 27.79
N GLU A 152 16.59 3.42 26.75
CA GLU A 152 16.95 4.30 25.62
C GLU A 152 15.77 4.56 24.67
N LEU A 153 14.81 3.64 24.63
CA LEU A 153 13.55 3.84 23.91
C LEU A 153 12.55 4.55 24.83
N GLU A 154 12.11 5.72 24.40
CA GLU A 154 11.05 6.46 25.10
C GLU A 154 9.74 5.65 25.10
N PRO A 155 9.10 5.41 26.26
CA PRO A 155 7.93 4.54 26.37
C PRO A 155 6.78 4.91 25.42
N GLU A 156 6.53 6.20 25.22
CA GLU A 156 5.48 6.75 24.37
C GLU A 156 5.74 6.49 22.88
N HIS A 157 6.99 6.21 22.50
CA HIS A 157 7.41 5.96 21.12
C HIS A 157 7.59 4.47 20.80
N ILE A 158 7.32 3.57 21.74
CA ILE A 158 7.34 2.13 21.51
C ILE A 158 6.18 1.73 20.58
N HIS A 159 6.50 1.19 19.39
CA HIS A 159 5.48 0.77 18.43
C HIS A 159 4.90 -0.61 18.75
N VAL A 160 5.76 -1.54 19.17
CA VAL A 160 5.37 -2.89 19.60
C VAL A 160 6.03 -3.18 20.94
N PRO A 161 5.24 -3.36 22.02
CA PRO A 161 5.77 -3.75 23.32
C PRO A 161 6.44 -5.11 23.30
N SER A 162 7.40 -5.30 24.20
CA SER A 162 8.20 -6.52 24.34
C SER A 162 7.42 -7.82 24.45
N ILE A 163 6.20 -7.80 24.99
CA ILE A 163 5.34 -8.98 25.13
C ILE A 163 5.05 -9.71 23.80
N TYR A 164 5.15 -9.01 22.66
CA TYR A 164 4.92 -9.59 21.34
C TYR A 164 6.21 -10.06 20.64
N THR A 165 7.36 -9.86 21.26
CA THR A 165 8.68 -10.16 20.72
C THR A 165 9.26 -11.37 21.42
N HIS A 166 9.38 -12.49 20.71
CA HIS A 166 9.83 -13.75 21.32
C HIS A 166 11.33 -13.99 21.12
N ARG A 167 11.87 -13.59 19.98
CA ARG A 167 13.29 -13.73 19.64
C ARG A 167 13.77 -12.52 18.87
N ILE A 168 14.92 -11.97 19.25
CA ILE A 168 15.58 -10.89 18.52
C ILE A 168 16.84 -11.43 17.87
N VAL A 169 17.03 -11.08 16.60
CA VAL A 169 18.24 -11.33 15.83
C VAL A 169 18.80 -9.99 15.41
N TYR A 170 20.05 -9.73 15.78
CA TYR A 170 20.75 -8.53 15.30
C TYR A 170 21.18 -8.74 13.85
N GLY A 171 20.58 -7.98 12.92
CA GLY A 171 20.79 -8.11 11.47
C GLY A 171 22.14 -7.58 10.97
N GLY A 172 22.95 -6.99 11.87
CA GLY A 172 24.27 -6.47 11.55
C GLY A 172 24.27 -5.14 10.77
N LYS A 173 25.43 -4.49 10.70
CA LYS A 173 25.60 -3.16 10.08
C LYS A 173 25.52 -3.16 8.54
N ASN A 174 25.53 -4.34 7.91
CA ASN A 174 25.67 -4.48 6.46
C ASN A 174 24.34 -4.78 5.74
N TYR A 175 23.19 -4.51 6.37
CA TYR A 175 21.89 -4.73 5.74
C TYR A 175 21.69 -3.81 4.52
N ARG A 176 21.67 -4.39 3.32
CA ARG A 176 21.40 -3.64 2.09
C ARG A 176 19.89 -3.53 1.87
N LYS A 177 19.33 -2.32 2.00
CA LYS A 177 17.93 -2.02 1.67
C LYS A 177 17.77 -1.83 0.15
N PRO A 178 17.17 -2.77 -0.59
CA PRO A 178 16.99 -2.60 -2.02
C PRO A 178 15.84 -1.63 -2.30
N PHE A 179 16.04 -0.72 -3.25
CA PHE A 179 14.95 0.04 -3.85
C PHE A 179 14.41 -0.73 -5.06
N GLU A 180 13.11 -1.03 -5.06
CA GLU A 180 12.45 -1.63 -6.22
C GLU A 180 12.40 -0.64 -7.39
N LYS A 181 11.93 0.57 -7.10
CA LYS A 181 11.84 1.68 -8.05
C LYS A 181 12.49 2.91 -7.44
N LEU A 182 13.70 3.21 -7.90
CA LEU A 182 14.40 4.45 -7.54
C LEU A 182 13.83 5.60 -8.38
N VAL A 183 13.19 6.55 -7.72
CA VAL A 183 12.67 7.78 -8.34
C VAL A 183 13.46 8.95 -7.78
N ILE A 184 14.12 9.70 -8.67
CA ILE A 184 14.92 10.87 -8.30
C ILE A 184 14.35 12.06 -9.05
N ARG A 185 14.29 13.20 -8.37
CA ARG A 185 13.93 14.49 -8.93
C ARG A 185 15.19 15.35 -9.03
N ASP A 186 15.44 15.95 -10.18
CA ASP A 186 16.54 16.91 -10.34
C ASP A 186 16.17 18.29 -9.79
N GLU A 187 17.16 19.19 -9.73
CA GLU A 187 17.03 20.56 -9.21
C GLU A 187 16.01 21.41 -9.99
N TYR A 188 15.75 21.07 -11.26
CA TYR A 188 14.75 21.72 -12.10
C TYR A 188 13.35 21.11 -11.95
N GLY A 189 13.22 20.12 -11.07
CA GLY A 189 11.96 19.48 -10.76
C GLY A 189 11.55 18.36 -11.72
N ASN A 190 12.40 17.94 -12.64
CA ASN A 190 12.13 16.82 -13.55
C ASN A 190 12.46 15.50 -12.85
N THR A 191 11.61 14.48 -13.03
CA THR A 191 11.90 13.14 -12.53
C THR A 191 12.60 12.27 -13.57
N THR A 192 13.32 11.24 -13.11
CA THR A 192 13.84 10.18 -13.99
C THR A 192 12.75 9.47 -14.82
N VAL A 193 11.49 9.56 -14.38
CA VAL A 193 10.31 8.99 -15.04
C VAL A 193 9.80 9.90 -16.17
N ASP A 194 9.91 11.22 -16.00
CA ASP A 194 9.50 12.21 -17.02
C ASP A 194 10.36 12.10 -18.29
N LYS A 195 11.67 11.83 -18.14
CA LYS A 195 12.59 11.63 -19.27
C LYS A 195 12.25 10.41 -20.15
N GLN A 196 11.57 9.39 -19.60
CA GLN A 196 11.10 8.23 -20.37
C GLN A 196 9.74 8.48 -21.06
N LEU A 197 8.92 9.39 -20.53
CA LEU A 197 7.62 9.75 -21.08
C LEU A 197 7.73 10.71 -22.27
N VAL A 198 8.71 11.63 -22.24
CA VAL A 198 8.97 12.56 -23.36
C VAL A 198 9.43 11.83 -24.64
N ASN A 199 10.04 10.65 -24.50
CA ASN A 199 10.54 9.85 -25.63
C ASN A 199 9.49 8.94 -26.28
N ASN A 200 8.28 8.81 -25.73
CA ASN A 200 7.22 7.99 -26.31
C ASN A 200 6.05 8.87 -26.79
N LYS A 201 6.04 9.09 -28.11
CA LYS A 201 5.04 9.80 -28.95
C LYS A 201 5.03 11.33 -28.84
N LYS A 202 5.82 11.98 -29.70
CA LYS A 202 5.30 13.09 -30.50
C LYS A 202 4.38 12.46 -31.54
N ASP A 203 3.07 12.67 -31.43
CA ASP A 203 2.20 12.49 -32.60
C ASP A 203 2.56 13.59 -33.61
N ASP A 204 2.61 13.25 -34.90
CA ASP A 204 3.20 14.04 -36.00
C ASP A 204 2.55 15.42 -36.29
N ASN A 205 1.58 15.85 -35.50
CA ASN A 205 0.79 17.07 -35.76
C ASN A 205 0.86 18.16 -34.69
N GLY A 206 1.89 18.18 -33.83
CA GLY A 206 2.36 19.38 -33.11
C GLY A 206 1.37 20.14 -32.21
N ASN A 207 0.13 19.70 -32.06
CA ASN A 207 -0.93 20.46 -31.41
C ASN A 207 -1.93 19.52 -30.73
N GLY A 208 -1.55 19.01 -29.57
CA GLY A 208 -2.43 18.24 -28.70
C GLY A 208 -1.82 18.21 -27.31
N ALA A 209 -2.40 18.96 -26.37
CA ALA A 209 -2.12 18.71 -24.97
C ALA A 209 -2.36 17.21 -24.72
N ASN A 210 -1.36 16.52 -24.17
CA ASN A 210 -1.43 15.07 -23.96
C ASN A 210 -2.74 14.79 -23.21
N VAL A 211 -3.62 13.92 -23.74
CA VAL A 211 -4.96 13.66 -23.16
C VAL A 211 -4.88 13.38 -21.65
N ARG A 212 -3.79 12.75 -21.20
CA ARG A 212 -3.50 12.53 -19.77
C ARG A 212 -3.37 13.82 -18.96
N GLU A 213 -2.74 14.84 -19.52
CA GLU A 213 -2.56 16.14 -18.88
C GLU A 213 -3.89 16.90 -18.77
N VAL A 214 -4.73 16.86 -19.80
CA VAL A 214 -6.07 17.48 -19.76
C VAL A 214 -6.91 16.86 -18.64
N ILE A 215 -6.97 15.53 -18.58
CA ILE A 215 -7.69 14.83 -17.52
C ILE A 215 -7.08 15.15 -16.15
N ALA A 216 -5.75 15.22 -16.04
CA ALA A 216 -5.07 15.53 -14.78
C ALA A 216 -5.37 16.95 -14.29
N ARG A 217 -5.38 17.94 -15.18
CA ARG A 217 -5.78 19.32 -14.87
C ARG A 217 -7.23 19.41 -14.43
N ARG A 218 -8.13 18.67 -15.07
CA ARG A 218 -9.55 18.62 -14.65
C ARG A 218 -9.70 17.98 -13.27
N ALA A 219 -9.03 16.87 -13.01
CA ALA A 219 -9.04 16.20 -11.71
C ALA A 219 -8.43 17.09 -10.61
N ALA A 220 -7.44 17.91 -10.95
CA ALA A 220 -6.82 18.85 -10.02
C ALA A 220 -7.79 19.90 -9.46
N MET A 221 -8.91 20.16 -10.15
CA MET A 221 -9.95 21.09 -9.69
C MET A 221 -10.82 20.50 -8.58
N GLU A 222 -10.73 19.20 -8.30
CA GLU A 222 -11.42 18.56 -7.16
C GLU A 222 -10.66 18.76 -5.84
N PHE A 223 -9.45 19.37 -5.87
CA PHE A 223 -8.65 19.59 -4.67
C PHE A 223 -8.96 20.95 -4.04
N GLU A 224 -9.46 20.90 -2.82
CA GLU A 224 -9.64 22.07 -1.97
C GLU A 224 -8.45 22.25 -1.02
N ASP A 225 -8.41 23.37 -0.30
CA ASP A 225 -7.42 23.55 0.75
C ASP A 225 -7.78 22.74 1.99
N GLY A 226 -6.78 22.13 2.64
CA GLY A 226 -7.01 21.27 3.81
C GLY A 226 -7.58 19.88 3.53
N ILE A 227 -7.85 19.52 2.27
CA ILE A 227 -8.35 18.18 1.92
C ILE A 227 -7.27 17.09 2.12
N VAL A 228 -7.67 15.98 2.73
CA VAL A 228 -6.83 14.77 2.85
C VAL A 228 -7.11 13.85 1.68
N VAL A 229 -6.09 13.54 0.88
CA VAL A 229 -6.22 12.74 -0.34
C VAL A 229 -5.41 11.45 -0.24
N GLN A 230 -6.06 10.31 -0.47
CA GLN A 230 -5.37 9.03 -0.57
C GLN A 230 -4.88 8.78 -2.00
N CYS A 231 -3.58 8.96 -2.22
CA CYS A 231 -2.91 8.85 -3.53
C CYS A 231 -2.63 7.41 -3.99
N GLN A 232 -3.57 6.48 -3.75
CA GLN A 232 -3.42 5.08 -4.19
C GLN A 232 -4.56 4.63 -5.14
N ARG A 233 -5.68 5.36 -5.21
CA ARG A 233 -6.93 4.92 -5.88
C ARG A 233 -6.97 5.16 -7.39
N LEU A 234 -6.05 5.97 -7.91
CA LEU A 234 -5.85 6.19 -9.35
C LEU A 234 -4.41 5.79 -9.70
N ASN A 235 -4.13 5.60 -10.99
CA ASN A 235 -2.77 5.31 -11.46
C ASN A 235 -1.78 6.34 -10.89
N ALA A 236 -0.74 5.87 -10.19
CA ALA A 236 0.24 6.72 -9.50
C ALA A 236 0.85 7.82 -10.39
N ALA A 237 1.02 7.54 -11.69
CA ALA A 237 1.52 8.52 -12.66
C ALA A 237 0.52 9.67 -12.92
N PHE A 238 -0.78 9.37 -12.92
CA PHE A 238 -1.84 10.35 -13.19
C PHE A 238 -2.07 11.28 -11.98
N GLN A 239 -2.01 10.75 -10.76
CA GLN A 239 -2.21 11.55 -9.54
C GLN A 239 -1.05 12.50 -9.27
N SER A 240 0.19 12.04 -9.46
CA SER A 240 1.36 12.92 -9.35
C SER A 240 1.25 14.09 -10.32
N LEU A 241 0.71 13.86 -11.52
CA LEU A 241 0.47 14.92 -12.50
C LEU A 241 -0.64 15.87 -12.06
N ALA A 242 -1.76 15.36 -11.54
CA ALA A 242 -2.87 16.19 -11.06
C ALA A 242 -2.47 17.06 -9.86
N LEU A 243 -1.69 16.53 -8.91
CA LEU A 243 -1.15 17.30 -7.79
C LEU A 243 -0.18 18.39 -8.26
N ASN A 244 0.70 18.07 -9.22
CA ASN A 244 1.58 19.07 -9.83
C ASN A 244 0.78 20.18 -10.51
N CYS A 245 -0.30 19.85 -11.23
CA CYS A 245 -1.19 20.84 -11.83
C CYS A 245 -1.91 21.71 -10.78
N SER A 246 -2.36 21.12 -9.66
CA SER A 246 -3.00 21.87 -8.57
C SER A 246 -2.02 22.88 -7.93
N ALA A 247 -0.79 22.44 -7.66
CA ALA A 247 0.25 23.31 -7.11
C ALA A 247 0.60 24.47 -8.05
N LEU A 248 0.68 24.22 -9.36
CA LEU A 248 0.90 25.26 -10.38
C LEU A 248 -0.25 26.25 -10.46
N ASN A 249 -1.50 25.79 -10.40
CA ASN A 249 -2.67 26.67 -10.37
C ASN A 249 -2.67 27.60 -9.15
N ARG A 250 -2.31 27.08 -7.96
CA ARG A 250 -2.19 27.90 -6.74
C ARG A 250 -1.04 28.90 -6.83
N ALA A 251 0.11 28.50 -7.39
CA ALA A 251 1.24 29.40 -7.61
C ALA A 251 0.91 30.53 -8.60
N ALA A 252 0.05 30.26 -9.60
CA ALA A 252 -0.45 31.28 -10.52
C ALA A 252 -1.44 32.24 -9.85
N LEU A 253 -2.35 31.74 -9.00
CA LEU A 253 -3.29 32.56 -8.22
C LEU A 253 -2.57 33.48 -7.22
N ASN A 254 -1.53 33.00 -6.55
CA ASN A 254 -0.74 33.78 -5.60
C ASN A 254 0.21 34.81 -6.26
N ARG A 255 0.35 34.78 -7.60
CA ARG A 255 1.10 35.79 -8.37
C ARG A 255 0.22 36.90 -8.93
N LEU A 256 -1.11 36.82 -8.76
CA LEU A 256 -2.00 37.93 -9.08
C LEU A 256 -1.91 38.96 -7.94
N PRO A 257 -1.76 40.27 -8.24
CA PRO A 257 -1.78 41.30 -7.20
C PRO A 257 -3.11 41.22 -6.44
N PRO A 258 -3.13 41.53 -5.12
CA PRO A 258 -4.37 41.51 -4.36
C PRO A 258 -5.38 42.42 -5.05
N PHE A 259 -6.57 41.88 -5.36
CA PHE A 259 -7.65 42.65 -5.96
C PHE A 259 -7.91 43.89 -5.09
N GLY A 260 -7.47 45.05 -5.58
CA GLY A 260 -7.80 46.33 -4.98
C GLY A 260 -9.30 46.56 -5.12
N VAL A 261 -10.00 46.62 -3.98
CA VAL A 261 -11.38 47.07 -3.91
C VAL A 261 -11.41 48.54 -4.30
N THR A 262 -11.73 48.86 -5.55
CA THR A 262 -12.09 50.22 -5.94
C THR A 262 -13.53 50.49 -5.50
N ARG A 263 -13.69 51.18 -4.36
CA ARG A 263 -14.94 51.88 -4.04
C ARG A 263 -15.14 52.99 -5.06
N GLY A 264 -15.96 52.75 -6.07
CA GLY A 264 -16.50 53.80 -6.94
C GLY A 264 -17.56 54.60 -6.18
N ASN A 265 -17.29 55.90 -5.98
CA ASN A 265 -18.26 56.85 -5.44
C ASN A 265 -19.44 57.00 -6.42
N LEU A 266 -20.65 56.87 -5.88
CA LEU A 266 -21.89 57.32 -6.50
C LEU A 266 -21.91 58.86 -6.49
N VAL A 267 -21.97 59.45 -7.69
CA VAL A 267 -22.70 60.70 -7.99
C VAL A 267 -23.48 60.45 -9.27
#